data_AF-A0A918KWX8-F1
#
_entry.id   AF-A0A918KWX8-F1
#
_cell.length_a   1.000
_cell.length_b   1.000
_cell.length_c   1.000
_cell.angle_alpha   90.00
_cell.angle_beta   90.00
_cell.angle_gamma   90.00
#
_symmetry.space_group_name_H-M   'P 1'
#
loop_
_entity.id
_entity.type
_entity.pdbx_description
1 polymer ?
#
loop_
_entity_poly.entity_id
_entity_poly.type
_entity_poly.pdbx_seq_one_letter_code
_entity_poly.pdbx_strand_id
1 'polypeptide(L)'
;MSAVPVQTLPAPRRGEPAAAPARRLRLVPDAVRGRKPRIAYAIIALGAIILVAAAQLVLSVAMTQGAYELDSLRVQQTKLERDRQIVGEELDALQSPQNLARNAEELGMVPNTTPVYLRLSDGAVLGQPQAAGGGAAASGPLVPNSLIADVPLVNQPLAGDNASGGAVTEPPSDADQPIVPPGALPTPDTH
;
A
#
# COMPACT_ATOMS: atom_id res chain seq x y z
N MET A 1 145.85 -40.10 16.81
CA MET A 1 145.15 -39.06 16.04
C MET A 1 143.68 -39.45 15.95
N SER A 2 142.79 -38.49 16.23
CA SER A 2 141.33 -38.51 16.11
C SER A 2 140.52 -39.38 17.07
N ALA A 3 140.12 -38.74 18.17
CA ALA A 3 138.85 -38.97 18.86
C ALA A 3 137.72 -38.30 18.08
N VAL A 4 136.56 -38.96 17.98
CA VAL A 4 135.25 -38.32 17.73
C VAL A 4 134.19 -39.12 18.51
N PRO A 5 133.52 -38.51 19.51
CA PRO A 5 132.35 -39.09 20.16
C PRO A 5 131.07 -38.54 19.52
N VAL A 6 130.01 -39.34 19.42
CA VAL A 6 128.65 -38.82 19.20
C VAL A 6 127.66 -39.55 20.12
N GLN A 7 127.07 -38.74 21.02
CA GLN A 7 125.93 -39.05 21.86
C GLN A 7 124.63 -38.98 21.05
N THR A 8 123.67 -39.83 21.39
CA THR A 8 122.25 -39.59 21.10
C THR A 8 121.43 -39.82 22.37
N LEU A 9 120.66 -38.79 22.73
CA LEU A 9 119.87 -38.61 23.95
C LEU A 9 118.66 -39.56 24.08
N PRO A 10 118.14 -39.76 25.31
CA PRO A 10 116.89 -40.48 25.57
C PRO A 10 115.65 -39.60 25.33
N ALA A 11 114.58 -40.20 24.81
CA ALA A 11 113.28 -39.57 24.56
C ALA A 11 112.27 -39.78 25.73
N PRO A 12 111.32 -38.86 25.96
CA PRO A 12 110.56 -38.73 27.20
C PRO A 12 109.31 -39.64 27.29
N ARG A 13 108.87 -39.92 28.53
CA ARG A 13 107.55 -40.50 28.86
C ARG A 13 106.48 -39.40 28.97
N ARG A 14 105.27 -39.67 28.45
CA ARG A 14 103.93 -39.45 29.05
C ARG A 14 102.89 -39.08 27.98
N GLY A 15 101.74 -39.76 28.02
CA GLY A 15 100.47 -39.26 27.48
C GLY A 15 99.57 -40.36 26.94
N GLU A 16 98.68 -40.91 27.77
CA GLU A 16 97.39 -41.42 27.29
C GLU A 16 96.60 -40.26 26.67
N PRO A 17 95.93 -40.49 25.53
CA PRO A 17 94.63 -39.88 25.39
C PRO A 17 93.57 -40.74 24.68
N ALA A 18 92.38 -40.61 25.25
CA ALA A 18 91.10 -40.41 24.58
C ALA A 18 90.33 -41.64 24.07
N ALA A 19 89.42 -42.06 24.95
CA ALA A 19 88.17 -42.74 24.65
C ALA A 19 87.49 -42.20 23.38
N ALA A 20 86.89 -43.14 22.65
CA ALA A 20 86.13 -42.93 21.42
C ALA A 20 85.11 -41.78 21.53
N PRO A 21 84.89 -41.01 20.45
CA PRO A 21 83.89 -39.95 20.46
C PRO A 21 82.48 -40.57 20.48
N ALA A 22 81.77 -40.39 21.59
CA ALA A 22 80.35 -40.69 21.66
C ALA A 22 79.58 -39.88 20.62
N ARG A 23 79.07 -40.55 19.57
CA ARG A 23 78.13 -39.96 18.60
C ARG A 23 76.87 -39.56 19.36
N ARG A 24 76.71 -38.26 19.58
CA ARG A 24 75.48 -37.67 20.11
C ARG A 24 74.45 -37.65 18.98
N LEU A 25 73.52 -38.60 19.01
CA LEU A 25 72.29 -38.51 18.22
C LEU A 25 71.47 -37.35 18.80
N ARG A 26 71.30 -36.31 17.99
CA ARG A 26 70.51 -35.12 18.35
C ARG A 26 69.10 -35.35 17.83
N LEU A 27 68.13 -35.38 18.74
CA LEU A 27 66.71 -35.43 18.37
C LEU A 27 66.37 -34.15 17.59
N VAL A 28 66.01 -34.30 16.32
CA VAL A 28 65.41 -33.21 15.54
C VAL A 28 64.03 -32.97 16.15
N PRO A 29 63.68 -31.77 16.62
CA PRO A 29 62.33 -31.51 17.08
C PRO A 29 61.40 -31.67 15.88
N ASP A 30 60.37 -32.51 16.03
CA ASP A 30 59.29 -32.59 15.06
C ASP A 30 58.78 -31.17 14.82
N ALA A 31 58.91 -30.69 13.58
CA ALA A 31 58.37 -29.41 13.20
C ALA A 31 56.88 -29.45 13.53
N VAL A 32 56.48 -28.68 14.55
CA VAL A 32 55.08 -28.51 14.94
C VAL A 32 54.39 -27.91 13.72
N ARG A 33 53.79 -28.76 12.89
CA ARG A 33 53.02 -28.34 11.72
C ARG A 33 51.90 -27.47 12.27
N GLY A 34 52.04 -26.16 12.10
CA GLY A 34 51.06 -25.15 12.45
C GLY A 34 49.75 -25.39 11.69
N ARG A 35 48.95 -26.31 12.21
CA ARG A 35 47.73 -26.78 11.58
C ARG A 35 46.62 -25.83 11.96
N LYS A 36 46.54 -24.63 11.36
CA LYS A 36 45.40 -23.73 11.63
C LYS A 36 44.96 -22.71 10.56
N PRO A 37 45.34 -22.75 9.26
CA PRO A 37 44.63 -21.92 8.28
C PRO A 37 43.17 -22.38 8.06
N ARG A 38 42.89 -23.68 8.15
CA ARG A 38 41.54 -24.25 7.92
C ARG A 38 40.50 -23.82 8.96
N ILE A 39 40.91 -23.63 10.22
CA ILE A 39 40.00 -23.17 11.29
C ILE A 39 39.63 -21.70 11.09
N ALA A 40 40.58 -20.87 10.63
CA ALA A 40 40.30 -19.48 10.30
C ALA A 40 39.26 -19.37 9.17
N TYR A 41 39.40 -20.16 8.09
CA TYR A 41 38.40 -20.20 7.03
C TYR A 41 37.01 -20.68 7.51
N ALA A 42 36.96 -21.66 8.43
CA ALA A 42 35.70 -22.12 9.00
C ALA A 42 34.99 -21.04 9.83
N ILE A 43 35.74 -20.27 10.61
CA ILE A 43 35.20 -19.15 11.39
C ILE A 43 34.67 -18.05 10.46
N ILE A 44 35.41 -17.71 9.40
CA ILE A 44 34.98 -16.71 8.41
C ILE A 44 33.71 -17.18 7.70
N ALA A 45 33.66 -18.44 7.26
CA ALA A 45 32.48 -19.01 6.59
C ALA A 45 31.25 -19.00 7.52
N LEU A 46 31.41 -19.40 8.78
CA LEU A 46 30.32 -19.36 9.75
C LEU A 46 29.86 -17.93 10.03
N GLY A 47 30.79 -16.99 10.16
CA GLY A 47 30.49 -15.56 10.31
C GLY A 47 29.71 -15.00 9.12
N ALA A 48 30.09 -15.36 7.89
CA ALA A 48 29.38 -14.96 6.68
C ALA A 48 27.94 -15.51 6.65
N ILE A 49 27.74 -16.78 7.04
CA ILE A 49 26.40 -17.38 7.12
C ILE A 49 25.53 -16.63 8.13
N ILE A 50 26.06 -16.36 9.33
CA ILE A 50 25.33 -15.62 10.37
C ILE A 50 24.99 -14.20 9.89
N LEU A 51 25.91 -13.53 9.20
CA LEU A 51 25.71 -12.19 8.67
C LEU A 51 24.60 -12.16 7.61
N VAL A 52 24.58 -13.13 6.69
CA VAL A 52 23.50 -13.26 5.70
C VAL A 52 22.16 -13.55 6.36
N ALA A 53 22.12 -14.44 7.35
CA ALA A 53 20.90 -14.76 8.09
C ALA A 53 20.36 -13.54 8.85
N ALA A 54 21.24 -12.75 9.49
CA ALA A 54 20.87 -11.50 10.15
C ALA A 54 20.34 -10.46 9.16
N ALA A 55 20.98 -10.31 7.99
CA ALA A 55 20.52 -9.41 6.95
C ALA A 55 19.13 -9.81 6.41
N GLN A 56 18.88 -11.11 6.20
CA GLN A 56 17.56 -11.62 5.82
C GLN A 56 16.49 -11.33 6.88
N LEU A 57 16.82 -11.50 8.16
CA LEU A 57 15.89 -11.19 9.25
C LEU A 57 15.52 -9.71 9.27
N VAL A 58 16.50 -8.81 9.17
CA VAL A 58 16.26 -7.36 9.12
C VAL A 58 15.41 -6.99 7.91
N LEU A 59 15.70 -7.55 6.73
CA LEU A 59 14.91 -7.31 5.53
C LEU A 59 13.47 -7.80 5.68
N SER A 60 13.26 -8.96 6.30
CA SER A 60 11.92 -9.50 6.60
C SER A 60 11.13 -8.57 7.53
N VAL A 61 11.76 -8.09 8.61
CA VAL A 61 11.15 -7.15 9.56
C VAL A 61 10.81 -5.83 8.88
N ALA A 62 11.73 -5.28 8.07
CA ALA A 62 11.51 -4.06 7.31
C ALA A 62 10.38 -4.22 6.28
N MET A 63 10.29 -5.36 5.61
CA MET A 63 9.20 -5.68 4.68
C MET A 63 7.86 -5.79 5.42
N THR A 64 7.86 -6.36 6.62
CA THR A 64 6.65 -6.50 7.44
C THR A 64 6.15 -5.14 7.94
N GLN A 65 7.05 -4.22 8.33
CA GLN A 65 6.68 -2.85 8.71
C GLN A 65 6.21 -2.02 7.49
N GLY A 66 6.90 -2.13 6.36
CA GLY A 66 6.51 -1.48 5.11
C GLY A 66 5.16 -1.96 4.56
N ALA A 67 4.75 -3.20 4.89
CA ALA A 67 3.44 -3.72 4.52
C ALA A 67 2.29 -3.01 5.25
N TYR A 68 2.45 -2.65 6.52
CA TYR A 68 1.43 -1.91 7.28
C TYR A 68 1.30 -0.45 6.83
N GLU A 69 2.42 0.20 6.52
CA GLU A 69 2.40 1.57 6.02
C GLU A 69 1.76 1.64 4.62
N LEU A 70 2.11 0.70 3.74
CA LEU A 70 1.49 0.56 2.42
C LEU A 70 0.00 0.21 2.50
N ASP A 71 -0.41 -0.64 3.44
CA ASP A 71 -1.81 -0.96 3.68
C ASP A 71 -2.59 0.27 4.13
N SER A 72 -2.05 1.05 5.08
CA SER A 72 -2.67 2.29 5.55
C SER A 72 -2.84 3.34 4.44
N LEU A 73 -1.87 3.44 3.53
CA LEU A 73 -1.94 4.32 2.36
C LEU A 73 -2.99 3.83 1.35
N ARG A 74 -3.08 2.52 1.10
CA ARG A 74 -4.09 1.92 0.21
C ARG A 74 -5.51 2.09 0.75
N VAL A 75 -5.70 1.95 2.06
CA VAL A 75 -6.99 2.21 2.73
C VAL A 75 -7.39 3.67 2.54
N GLN A 76 -6.46 4.61 2.71
CA GLN A 76 -6.72 6.03 2.47
C GLN A 76 -7.07 6.33 1.01
N GLN A 77 -6.35 5.74 0.04
CA GLN A 77 -6.65 5.89 -1.38
C GLN A 77 -8.04 5.38 -1.72
N THR A 78 -8.37 4.16 -1.30
CA THR A 78 -9.70 3.56 -1.52
C THR A 78 -10.80 4.42 -0.92
N LYS A 79 -10.55 5.00 0.27
CA LYS A 79 -11.51 5.92 0.91
C LYS A 79 -11.72 7.17 0.05
N LEU A 80 -10.65 7.82 -0.39
CA LEU A 80 -10.73 9.02 -1.23
C LEU A 80 -11.39 8.75 -2.59
N GLU A 81 -11.15 7.59 -3.19
CA GLU A 81 -11.82 7.20 -4.44
C GLU A 81 -13.32 7.03 -4.24
N ARG A 82 -13.73 6.37 -3.14
CA ARG A 82 -15.15 6.24 -2.78
C ARG A 82 -15.79 7.61 -2.54
N ASP A 83 -15.13 8.49 -1.81
CA ASP A 83 -15.63 9.84 -1.53
C ASP A 83 -15.80 10.64 -2.84
N ARG A 84 -14.84 10.53 -3.78
CA ARG A 84 -14.97 11.14 -5.11
C ARG A 84 -16.14 10.59 -5.91
N GLN A 85 -16.38 9.27 -5.86
CA GLN A 85 -17.50 8.66 -6.56
C GLN A 85 -18.83 9.17 -6.01
N ILE A 86 -18.97 9.26 -4.68
CA ILE A 86 -20.18 9.76 -4.02
C ILE A 86 -20.46 11.21 -4.43
N VAL A 87 -19.46 12.09 -4.34
CA VAL A 87 -19.62 13.51 -4.70
C VAL A 87 -19.89 13.67 -6.21
N GLY A 88 -19.29 12.83 -7.05
CA GLY A 88 -19.56 12.81 -8.48
C GLY A 88 -21.01 12.44 -8.79
N GLU A 89 -21.54 11.41 -8.12
CA GLU A 89 -22.93 10.96 -8.28
C GLU A 89 -23.94 12.03 -7.82
N GLU A 90 -23.63 12.74 -6.72
CA GLU A 90 -24.44 13.88 -6.26
C GLU A 90 -24.43 15.02 -7.28
N LEU A 91 -23.26 15.35 -7.84
CA LEU A 91 -23.15 16.38 -8.85
C LEU A 91 -23.91 16.01 -10.14
N ASP A 92 -23.79 14.76 -10.58
CA ASP A 92 -24.52 14.24 -11.74
C ASP A 92 -26.04 14.26 -11.51
N ALA A 93 -26.50 13.93 -10.30
CA ALA A 93 -27.91 14.05 -9.93
C ALA A 93 -28.40 15.51 -10.01
N LEU A 94 -27.61 16.46 -9.47
CA LEU A 94 -27.92 17.90 -9.49
C LEU A 94 -27.92 18.48 -10.91
N GLN A 95 -26.95 18.10 -11.75
CA GLN A 95 -26.83 18.58 -13.14
C GLN A 95 -27.71 17.80 -14.12
N SER A 96 -28.42 16.77 -13.66
CA SER A 96 -29.26 15.95 -14.52
C SER A 96 -30.34 16.78 -15.23
N PRO A 97 -30.68 16.47 -16.49
CA PRO A 97 -31.70 17.21 -17.24
C PRO A 97 -33.06 17.25 -16.54
N GLN A 98 -33.40 16.18 -15.83
CA GLN A 98 -34.67 16.08 -15.09
C GLN A 98 -34.69 17.01 -13.88
N ASN A 99 -33.58 17.12 -13.13
CA ASN A 99 -33.47 18.07 -12.03
C ASN A 99 -33.48 19.51 -12.54
N LEU A 100 -32.75 19.81 -13.62
CA LEU A 100 -32.73 21.13 -14.23
C LEU A 100 -34.11 21.54 -14.77
N ALA A 101 -34.84 20.64 -15.41
CA ALA A 101 -36.19 20.91 -15.90
C ALA A 101 -37.15 21.24 -14.75
N ARG A 102 -37.11 20.46 -13.65
CA ARG A 102 -37.91 20.74 -12.45
C ARG A 102 -37.60 22.10 -11.84
N ASN A 103 -36.31 22.43 -11.68
CA ASN A 103 -35.89 23.72 -11.17
C ASN A 103 -36.28 24.88 -12.10
N ALA A 104 -36.27 24.65 -13.42
CA ALA A 104 -36.69 25.64 -14.39
C ALA A 104 -38.20 25.89 -14.32
N GLU A 105 -39.00 24.84 -14.18
CA GLU A 105 -40.45 24.92 -13.99
C GLU A 105 -40.82 25.68 -12.71
N GLU A 106 -40.10 25.45 -11.61
CA GLU A 106 -40.26 26.20 -10.35
C GLU A 106 -39.97 27.71 -10.50
N LEU A 107 -39.09 28.07 -11.44
CA LEU A 107 -38.81 29.46 -11.81
C LEU A 107 -39.82 30.02 -12.84
N GLY A 108 -40.84 29.25 -13.22
CA GLY A 108 -41.86 29.62 -14.19
C GLY A 108 -41.43 29.47 -15.65
N MET A 109 -40.30 28.82 -15.92
CA MET A 109 -39.90 28.50 -17.29
C MET A 109 -40.72 27.32 -17.82
N VAL A 110 -41.02 27.37 -19.12
CA VAL A 110 -41.83 26.36 -19.80
C VAL A 110 -41.09 25.92 -21.07
N PRO A 111 -41.02 24.62 -21.37
CA PRO A 111 -40.38 24.17 -22.59
C PRO A 111 -41.17 24.61 -23.83
N ASN A 112 -40.44 25.02 -24.86
CA ASN A 112 -41.04 25.38 -26.13
C ASN A 112 -41.29 24.12 -26.98
N THR A 113 -42.56 23.73 -27.14
CA THR A 113 -42.97 22.60 -27.99
C THR A 113 -43.08 22.95 -29.47
N THR A 114 -43.04 24.24 -29.82
CA THR A 114 -43.19 24.76 -31.20
C THR A 114 -42.10 25.80 -31.51
N PRO A 115 -40.84 25.38 -31.68
CA PRO A 115 -39.76 26.30 -32.04
C PRO A 115 -39.99 26.91 -33.43
N VAL A 116 -39.79 28.22 -33.52
CA VAL A 116 -39.86 29.00 -34.77
C VAL A 116 -38.45 29.49 -35.09
N TYR A 117 -38.04 29.37 -36.36
CA TYR A 117 -36.66 29.65 -36.78
C TYR A 117 -36.58 30.96 -37.57
N LEU A 118 -35.53 31.73 -37.33
CA LEU A 118 -35.19 32.89 -38.14
C LEU A 118 -34.16 32.51 -39.20
N ARG A 119 -34.49 32.72 -40.47
CA ARG A 119 -33.54 32.53 -41.57
C ARG A 119 -32.71 33.81 -41.73
N LEU A 120 -31.41 33.74 -41.43
CA LEU A 120 -30.51 34.91 -41.40
C LEU A 120 -30.28 35.55 -42.77
N SER A 121 -30.43 34.80 -43.86
CA SER A 121 -30.17 35.29 -45.23
C SER A 121 -31.18 36.33 -45.70
N ASP A 122 -32.43 36.22 -45.25
CA ASP A 122 -33.55 37.00 -45.75
C ASP A 122 -34.48 37.52 -44.64
N GLY A 123 -34.16 37.24 -43.37
CA GLY A 123 -34.94 37.66 -42.22
C GLY A 123 -36.30 36.97 -42.10
N ALA A 124 -36.56 35.92 -42.89
CA ALA A 124 -37.84 35.22 -42.87
C ALA A 124 -37.99 34.39 -41.60
N VAL A 125 -39.14 34.53 -40.94
CA VAL A 125 -39.53 33.72 -39.78
C VAL A 125 -40.26 32.48 -40.29
N LEU A 126 -39.72 31.30 -40.01
CA LEU A 126 -40.23 30.01 -40.44
C LEU A 126 -40.96 29.32 -39.28
N GLY A 127 -42.29 29.31 -39.35
CA GLY A 127 -43.18 28.72 -38.36
C GLY A 127 -44.29 29.69 -37.92
N GLN A 128 -45.24 29.20 -37.14
CA GLN A 128 -46.30 30.02 -36.55
C GLN A 128 -45.92 30.29 -35.08
N PRO A 129 -45.62 31.54 -34.68
CA PRO A 129 -45.28 31.84 -33.30
C PRO A 129 -46.51 31.65 -32.40
N GLN A 130 -46.42 30.71 -31.48
CA GLN A 130 -47.43 30.46 -30.46
C GLN A 130 -46.79 30.59 -29.07
N ALA A 131 -47.54 31.12 -28.11
CA ALA A 131 -47.11 31.11 -26.72
C ALA A 131 -46.93 29.66 -26.25
N ALA A 132 -45.84 29.38 -25.53
CA ALA A 132 -45.59 28.05 -25.00
C ALA A 132 -46.73 27.66 -24.04
N GLY A 133 -47.51 26.64 -24.41
CA GLY A 133 -48.58 26.09 -23.59
C GLY A 133 -47.99 25.21 -22.49
N GLY A 134 -47.71 25.79 -21.32
CA GLY A 134 -47.08 25.10 -20.21
C GLY A 134 -48.08 24.53 -19.22
N GLY A 135 -48.22 23.21 -19.21
CA GLY A 135 -48.70 22.48 -18.04
C GLY A 135 -47.63 21.50 -17.60
N ALA A 136 -47.37 21.40 -16.29
CA ALA A 136 -46.36 20.52 -15.68
C ALA A 136 -46.44 19.06 -16.17
N ALA A 137 -47.60 18.62 -16.66
CA ALA A 137 -47.83 17.28 -17.20
C ALA A 137 -47.31 17.05 -18.64
N ALA A 138 -47.07 18.11 -19.43
CA ALA A 138 -46.59 17.98 -20.82
C ALA A 138 -45.07 17.78 -20.92
N SER A 139 -44.35 18.01 -19.81
CA SER A 139 -42.89 18.17 -19.77
C SER A 139 -42.22 17.32 -18.70
N GLY A 140 -43.00 16.73 -17.80
CA GLY A 140 -42.49 15.92 -16.70
C GLY A 140 -41.78 14.65 -17.20
N PRO A 141 -40.68 14.24 -16.55
CA PRO A 141 -39.97 13.03 -16.95
C PRO A 141 -40.88 11.80 -16.85
N LEU A 142 -41.03 11.07 -17.98
CA LEU A 142 -41.81 9.84 -18.05
C LEU A 142 -41.19 8.68 -17.25
N VAL A 143 -39.90 8.79 -16.94
CA VAL A 143 -39.16 7.80 -16.15
C VAL A 143 -38.84 8.44 -14.79
N PRO A 144 -39.27 7.84 -13.68
CA PRO A 144 -38.93 8.34 -12.36
C PRO A 144 -37.43 8.16 -12.11
N ASN A 145 -36.80 9.18 -11.54
CA ASN A 145 -35.44 9.11 -11.06
C ASN A 145 -35.45 9.31 -9.54
N SER A 146 -35.02 8.29 -8.80
CA SER A 146 -34.97 8.32 -7.33
C SER A 146 -33.83 9.19 -6.79
N LEU A 147 -32.76 9.42 -7.57
CA LEU A 147 -31.60 10.22 -7.15
C LEU A 147 -31.91 11.71 -6.99
N ILE A 148 -33.00 12.18 -7.62
CA ILE A 148 -33.45 13.58 -7.58
C ILE A 148 -34.67 13.77 -6.67
N ALA A 149 -35.13 12.72 -5.97
CA ALA A 149 -36.30 12.81 -5.10
C ALA A 149 -36.04 13.69 -3.86
N ASP A 150 -34.84 13.58 -3.31
CA ASP A 150 -34.41 14.27 -2.08
C ASP A 150 -33.61 15.55 -2.36
N VAL A 151 -33.45 15.93 -3.64
CA VAL A 151 -32.72 17.13 -4.05
C VAL A 151 -33.63 18.37 -3.92
N PRO A 152 -33.26 19.39 -3.13
CA PRO A 152 -34.09 20.58 -2.94
C PRO A 152 -34.18 21.39 -4.23
N LEU A 153 -35.37 21.96 -4.46
CA LEU A 153 -35.60 22.87 -5.58
C LEU A 153 -35.04 24.26 -5.25
N VAL A 154 -34.67 25.03 -6.27
CA VAL A 154 -34.02 26.36 -6.16
C VAL A 154 -34.84 27.38 -5.36
N ASN A 155 -36.16 27.21 -5.25
CA ASN A 155 -37.05 28.07 -4.47
C ASN A 155 -37.45 27.48 -3.11
N GLN A 156 -36.99 26.27 -2.77
CA GLN A 156 -37.18 25.71 -1.45
C GLN A 156 -36.01 26.14 -0.54
N PRO A 157 -36.28 26.64 0.67
CA PRO A 157 -35.21 26.89 1.62
C PRO A 157 -34.49 25.58 1.92
N LEU A 158 -33.15 25.59 1.92
CA LEU A 158 -32.35 24.44 2.37
C LEU A 158 -32.89 24.01 3.73
N ALA A 159 -33.34 22.76 3.85
CA ALA A 159 -33.78 22.17 5.10
C ALA A 159 -32.57 22.04 6.04
N GLY A 160 -32.20 23.15 6.66
CA GLY A 160 -31.03 23.30 7.53
C GLY A 160 -31.11 24.52 8.45
N ASP A 161 -31.94 25.53 8.15
CA ASP A 161 -32.09 26.73 8.98
C ASP A 161 -33.30 26.72 9.94
N ASN A 162 -34.07 25.63 10.00
CA ASN A 162 -35.16 25.48 10.98
C ASN A 162 -34.80 24.48 12.09
N ALA A 163 -33.73 24.77 12.81
CA ALA A 163 -33.47 24.21 14.13
C ALA A 163 -33.89 25.21 15.23
N SER A 164 -35.19 25.46 15.38
CA SER A 164 -35.78 25.91 16.64
C SER A 164 -37.31 25.99 16.55
N GLY A 165 -38.00 25.23 17.40
CA GLY A 165 -39.45 25.31 17.58
C GLY A 165 -40.09 23.95 17.76
N GLY A 166 -40.01 23.42 18.99
CA GLY A 166 -40.49 22.08 19.31
C GLY A 166 -41.99 21.88 19.05
N ALA A 167 -42.31 20.69 18.56
CA ALA A 167 -43.53 19.98 18.92
C ALA A 167 -43.09 18.71 19.62
N VAL A 168 -43.25 18.71 20.95
CA VAL A 168 -43.28 17.50 21.75
C VAL A 168 -44.43 16.65 21.21
N THR A 169 -44.11 15.49 20.66
CA THR A 169 -45.04 14.36 20.67
C THR A 169 -44.30 13.21 21.33
N GLU A 170 -44.87 12.86 22.47
CA GLU A 170 -44.50 11.84 23.43
C GLU A 170 -44.20 10.48 22.77
N PRO A 171 -43.18 9.75 23.26
CA PRO A 171 -42.85 8.42 22.77
C PRO A 171 -43.82 7.37 23.35
N PRO A 172 -44.29 6.38 22.58
CA PRO A 172 -44.60 5.09 23.18
C PRO A 172 -43.29 4.34 23.41
N SER A 173 -42.81 4.38 24.66
CA SER A 173 -41.85 3.40 25.19
C SER A 173 -42.63 2.22 25.76
N ASP A 174 -42.33 1.04 25.24
CA ASP A 174 -42.47 -0.33 25.80
C ASP A 174 -42.89 -1.28 24.66
N ALA A 175 -42.29 -2.42 24.39
CA ALA A 175 -41.11 -3.09 24.91
C ALA A 175 -40.81 -4.24 23.91
N ASP A 176 -39.52 -4.49 23.66
CA ASP A 176 -38.93 -5.81 23.38
C ASP A 176 -39.69 -6.77 22.43
N GLN A 177 -39.46 -6.68 21.11
CA GLN A 177 -39.59 -7.84 20.22
C GLN A 177 -38.45 -7.89 19.19
N PRO A 178 -37.83 -9.06 18.95
CA PRO A 178 -36.79 -9.22 17.93
C PRO A 178 -37.36 -8.91 16.54
N ILE A 179 -36.72 -7.99 15.82
CA ILE A 179 -37.10 -7.61 14.46
C ILE A 179 -36.73 -8.78 13.53
N VAL A 180 -37.73 -9.55 13.08
CA VAL A 180 -37.57 -10.55 12.03
C VAL A 180 -37.68 -9.83 10.67
N PRO A 181 -36.66 -9.88 9.78
CA PRO A 181 -36.74 -9.21 8.49
C PRO A 181 -37.76 -9.91 7.56
N PRO A 182 -38.59 -9.16 6.81
CA PRO A 182 -39.55 -9.74 5.89
C PRO A 182 -38.88 -10.11 4.56
N GLY A 183 -39.13 -11.32 4.08
CA GLY A 183 -38.88 -11.71 2.69
C GLY A 183 -37.75 -12.73 2.52
N ALA A 184 -38.13 -14.01 2.52
CA ALA A 184 -37.30 -15.08 2.00
C ALA A 184 -37.06 -14.86 0.50
N LEU A 185 -35.80 -14.68 0.11
CA LEU A 185 -35.36 -14.86 -1.27
C LEU A 185 -35.52 -16.35 -1.60
N PRO A 186 -36.14 -16.76 -2.73
CA PRO A 186 -36.12 -18.15 -3.13
C PRO A 186 -34.67 -18.55 -3.45
N THR A 187 -34.14 -19.52 -2.72
CA THR A 187 -32.86 -20.16 -3.03
C THR A 187 -32.98 -20.98 -4.32
N PRO A 188 -31.96 -20.98 -5.20
CA PRO A 188 -32.00 -21.79 -6.42
C PRO A 188 -31.94 -23.29 -6.07
N ASP A 189 -32.88 -24.06 -6.61
CA ASP A 189 -32.88 -25.53 -6.55
C ASP A 189 -31.67 -26.07 -7.32
N THR A 190 -30.78 -26.76 -6.62
CA THR A 190 -29.82 -27.69 -7.24
C THR A 190 -30.24 -29.11 -6.91
N HIS A 191 -30.37 -29.93 -7.96
CA HIS A 191 -30.83 -31.33 -8.00
C HIS A 191 -30.36 -32.25 -6.87
#